data_AF-A0A832HHV9-F1
#
_entry.id   AF-A0A832HHV9-F1
#
_cell.length_a   1.000
_cell.length_b   1.000
_cell.length_c   1.000
_cell.angle_alpha   90.00
_cell.angle_beta   90.00
_cell.angle_gamma   90.00
#
_symmetry.space_group_name_H-M   'P 1'
#
loop_
_entity.id
_entity.type
_entity.pdbx_description
1 polymer ?
#
loop_
_entity_poly.entity_id
_entity_poly.type
_entity_poly.pdbx_seq_one_letter_code
_entity_poly.pdbx_strand_id
1 'polypeptide(L)' 'MRKIANVRRPQTGVARCILHACDEGVYVFPCATLEDGSAIGDSWFESLADAEDVCLKDFGIRADDWATIDDPLPGCQQD' A
#
# COMPACT_ATOMS: atom_id res chain seq x y z
N MET A 1 -0.57 -4.33 -10.54
CA MET A 1 -1.70 -4.22 -9.60
C MET A 1 -1.35 -3.23 -8.49
N ARG A 2 -2.27 -2.35 -8.10
CA ARG A 2 -2.10 -1.46 -6.94
C ARG A 2 -3.21 -1.71 -5.91
N LYS A 3 -2.90 -1.61 -4.61
CA LYS A 3 -3.91 -1.60 -3.53
C LYS A 3 -3.65 -0.42 -2.61
N ILE A 4 -4.71 0.09 -1.99
CA ILE A 4 -4.63 1.19 -1.03
C ILE A 4 -5.45 0.84 0.21
N ALA A 5 -4.93 1.14 1.39
CA ALA A 5 -5.68 0.99 2.64
C ALA A 5 -5.38 2.14 3.59
N ASN A 6 -6.41 2.56 4.32
CA ASN A 6 -6.28 3.58 5.36
C ASN A 6 -6.02 2.92 6.71
N VAL A 7 -5.07 3.46 7.46
CA VAL A 7 -4.76 3.04 8.82
C VAL A 7 -5.82 3.60 9.77
N ARG A 8 -6.68 2.74 10.32
CA ARG A 8 -7.78 3.18 11.20
C ARG A 8 -7.31 3.83 12.50
N ARG A 9 -6.13 3.45 12.98
CA ARG A 9 -5.49 4.03 14.18
C ARG A 9 -4.01 4.29 13.90
N PRO A 10 -3.63 5.51 13.47
CA PRO A 10 -2.25 5.85 13.16
C PRO A 10 -1.43 5.90 14.46
N GLN A 11 -0.93 4.75 14.92
CA GLN A 11 -0.06 4.67 16.10
C GLN A 11 1.39 5.03 15.77
N THR A 12 1.76 4.91 14.50
CA THR A 12 3.14 5.05 13.98
C THR A 12 3.34 6.29 13.11
N GLY A 13 2.36 7.20 13.08
CA GLY A 13 2.36 8.35 12.17
C GLY A 13 2.04 7.98 10.72
N VAL A 14 1.70 6.72 10.44
CA VAL A 14 1.21 6.25 9.14
C VAL A 14 -0.31 6.35 9.11
N ALA A 15 -0.86 7.11 8.16
CA ALA A 15 -2.30 7.25 7.94
C ALA A 15 -2.82 6.34 6.82
N ARG A 16 -1.95 5.93 5.88
CA ARG A 16 -2.32 5.12 4.71
C ARG A 16 -1.13 4.26 4.28
N CYS A 17 -1.40 3.11 3.67
CA CYS A 17 -0.42 2.34 2.92
C CYS A 17 -0.89 2.11 1.49
N ILE A 18 0.07 2.13 0.56
CA ILE A 18 -0.12 1.76 -0.83
C ILE A 18 0.72 0.52 -1.10
N LEU A 19 0.11 -0.52 -1.66
CA LEU A 19 0.79 -1.69 -2.18
C LEU A 19 0.88 -1.60 -3.68
N HIS A 20 2.05 -1.90 -4.23
CA HIS A 20 2.25 -2.04 -5.66
C HIS A 20 2.84 -3.41 -5.95
N ALA A 21 2.01 -4.31 -6.49
CA ALA A 21 2.43 -5.64 -6.90
C ALA A 21 2.80 -5.64 -8.39
N CYS A 22 4.03 -6.06 -8.65
CA CYS A 22 4.69 -6.21 -9.95
C CYS A 22 5.23 -7.63 -10.11
N ASP A 23 5.71 -7.97 -11.30
CA ASP A 23 6.34 -9.28 -11.58
C ASP A 23 7.57 -9.56 -10.70
N GLU A 24 8.24 -8.51 -10.23
CA GLU A 24 9.44 -8.60 -9.38
C GLU A 24 9.12 -8.61 -7.87
N GLY A 25 7.84 -8.60 -7.47
CA GLY A 25 7.44 -8.61 -6.06
C GLY A 25 6.48 -7.47 -5.70
N VAL A 26 6.42 -7.12 -4.42
CA VAL A 26 5.44 -6.17 -3.88
C VAL A 26 6.12 -5.08 -3.09
N TYR A 27 5.89 -3.84 -3.52
CA TYR A 27 6.33 -2.64 -2.80
C TYR A 27 5.23 -2.14 -1.88
N VAL A 28 5.62 -1.68 -0.70
CA VAL A 28 4.77 -1.07 0.32
C VAL A 28 5.23 0.35 0.56
N PHE A 29 4.32 1.29 0.42
CA PHE A 29 4.56 2.70 0.61
C PHE A 29 3.67 3.23 1.75
N PRO A 30 4.19 3.33 2.98
CA PRO A 30 3.52 4.03 4.06
C PRO A 30 3.46 5.54 3.78
N CYS A 31 2.31 6.15 4.02
CA CYS A 31 2.03 7.57 3.85
C CYS A 31 1.59 8.17 5.19
N ALA A 32 2.13 9.35 5.53
CA ALA A 32 1.76 10.05 6.77
C ALA A 32 0.39 10.72 6.73
N THR A 33 -0.12 11.00 5.52
CA THR A 33 -1.40 11.69 5.30
C THR A 33 -2.33 10.85 4.45
N LEU A 34 -3.63 11.18 4.49
CA LEU A 34 -4.64 10.64 3.58
C LEU A 34 -4.72 11.45 2.27
N GLU A 35 -4.01 12.56 2.20
CA GLU A 35 -3.93 13.40 1.01
C GLU A 35 -2.93 12.79 0.03
N ASP A 36 -3.02 13.20 -1.22
CA ASP A 36 -2.00 12.84 -2.20
C ASP A 36 -0.65 13.46 -1.80
N GLY A 37 0.41 12.65 -1.85
CA GLY A 37 1.72 13.08 -1.38
C GLY A 37 2.74 11.95 -1.33
N SER A 38 3.96 12.31 -0.95
CA SER A 38 5.07 11.37 -0.89
C SER A 38 4.89 10.33 0.22
N ALA A 39 5.29 9.10 -0.07
CA ALA A 39 5.48 8.09 0.94
C ALA A 39 6.59 8.54 1.91
N ILE A 40 6.44 8.18 3.18
CA ILE A 40 7.44 8.44 4.23
C ILE A 40 8.46 7.31 4.35
N GLY A 41 8.31 6.27 3.52
CA GLY A 41 9.24 5.17 3.38
C GLY A 41 8.78 4.22 2.29
N ASP A 42 9.61 3.23 2.03
CA ASP A 42 9.33 2.13 1.10
C ASP A 42 9.86 0.81 1.70
N SER A 43 9.18 -0.28 1.37
CA SER A 43 9.60 -1.64 1.72
C SER A 43 9.23 -2.58 0.60
N TRP A 44 10.06 -3.59 0.36
CA TRP A 44 9.84 -4.57 -0.70
C TRP A 44 9.71 -5.97 -0.11
N PHE A 45 8.79 -6.75 -0.67
CA PHE A 45 8.49 -8.13 -0.28
C PHE A 45 8.38 -9.02 -1.52
N GLU A 46 8.71 -10.30 -1.35
CA GLU A 46 8.61 -11.29 -2.42
C GLU A 46 7.16 -11.60 -2.80
N SER A 47 6.23 -11.53 -1.83
CA SER A 47 4.83 -11.90 -2.03
C SER A 47 3.86 -10.86 -1.48
N LEU A 48 2.68 -10.78 -2.09
CA LEU A 48 1.59 -9.92 -1.60
C LEU A 48 1.12 -10.32 -0.20
N ALA A 49 1.14 -11.62 0.10
CA ALA A 49 0.75 -12.12 1.41
C ALA A 49 1.72 -11.65 2.51
N ASP A 50 3.03 -11.65 2.24
CA ASP A 50 4.03 -11.13 3.17
C ASP A 50 3.85 -9.62 3.40
N ALA A 51 3.64 -8.86 2.32
CA ALA A 51 3.41 -7.43 2.41
C ALA A 51 2.14 -7.10 3.24
N GLU A 52 1.04 -7.83 3.01
CA GLU A 52 -0.21 -7.66 3.75
C GLU A 52 -0.07 -8.08 5.23
N ASP A 53 0.68 -9.15 5.52
CA ASP A 53 0.93 -9.62 6.89
C ASP A 53 1.77 -8.61 7.69
N VAL A 54 2.80 -8.01 7.07
CA VAL A 54 3.57 -6.93 7.69
C VAL A 54 2.71 -5.69 7.90
N CYS A 55 1.89 -5.31 6.92
CA CYS A 55 0.99 -4.16 7.09
C CYS A 55 -0.05 -4.39 8.20
N LEU A 56 -0.50 -5.63 8.40
CA LEU A 56 -1.36 -5.99 9.52
C LEU A 56 -0.63 -5.87 10.86
N LYS A 57 0.61 -6.36 10.95
CA LYS A 57 1.41 -6.34 12.18
C LYS A 57 1.84 -4.92 12.57
N ASP A 58 2.33 -4.14 11.61
CA ASP A 58 2.96 -2.84 11.87
C ASP A 58 1.95 -1.68 11.84
N PHE A 59 0.92 -1.78 10.99
CA PHE A 59 -0.06 -0.71 10.80
C PHE A 59 -1.49 -1.12 11.19
N GLY A 60 -1.74 -2.39 11.52
CA GLY A 60 -3.09 -2.86 11.86
C GLY A 60 -4.06 -2.90 10.68
N ILE A 61 -3.56 -2.86 9.43
CA ILE A 61 -4.37 -2.91 8.21
C ILE A 61 -4.82 -4.35 7.96
N ARG A 62 -6.13 -4.59 7.89
CA ARG A 62 -6.67 -5.94 7.63
C ARG A 62 -6.80 -6.18 6.13
N ALA A 63 -6.86 -7.45 5.74
CA ALA A 63 -7.09 -7.85 4.34
C ALA A 63 -8.34 -7.16 3.72
N ASP A 64 -9.43 -7.04 4.49
CA ASP A 64 -10.67 -6.36 4.08
C ASP A 64 -10.58 -4.83 3.99
N ASP A 65 -9.53 -4.20 4.55
CA ASP A 65 -9.36 -2.75 4.47
C ASP A 65 -8.70 -2.32 3.13
N TRP A 66 -8.16 -3.27 2.36
CA TRP A 66 -7.53 -2.99 1.07
C TRP A 66 -8.57 -2.78 -0.03
N ALA A 67 -8.51 -1.62 -0.65
CA ALA A 67 -9.17 -1.36 -1.92
C ALA A 67 -8.17 -1.61 -3.06
N THR A 68 -8.51 -2.51 -3.98
CA THR A 68 -7.75 -2.70 -5.22
C THR A 68 -8.00 -1.53 -6.15
N ILE A 69 -6.92 -0.94 -6.66
CA ILE A 69 -6.95 0.04 -7.72
C ILE A 69 -6.54 -0.71 -8.99
N ASP A 70 -7.48 -0.87 -9.91
CA ASP A 70 -7.19 -1.45 -11.22
C ASP A 70 -6.15 -0.61 -11.94
N ASP A 71 -5.22 -1.30 -12.61
CA ASP A 71 -4.24 -0.62 -13.45
C ASP A 71 -4.98 0.18 -14.54
N PRO A 72 -4.56 1.42 -14.82
CA PRO A 72 -5.12 2.20 -15.91
C PRO A 72 -5.06 1.41 -17.22
N LEU A 73 -6.06 1.62 -18.08
CA LEU A 73 -6.16 0.94 -19.37
C LEU A 73 -4.84 1.06 -20.15
N PRO A 74 -4.43 0.03 -20.92
CA PRO A 74 -3.21 0.09 -21.70
C PRO A 74 -3.21 1.33 -22.62
N GLY A 75 -2.22 2.21 -22.42
CA GLY A 75 -2.11 3.50 -23.12
C GLY A 75 -2.51 4.72 -22.28
N CYS A 76 -3.03 4.54 -21.07
CA CYS A 76 -3.24 5.63 -20.11
C CYS A 76 -1.99 5.81 -19.24
N GLN A 77 -1.60 7.08 -19.05
CA GLN A 77 -0.46 7.45 -18.21
C GLN A 77 -0.78 7.08 -16.76
N GLN A 78 0.16 6.44 -16.07
CA GLN A 78 0.01 6.06 -14.67
C GLN A 78 0.34 7.23 -13.72
N ASP A 79 -0.14 8.43 -14.05
CA ASP A 79 0.00 9.64 -13.23
C ASP A 79 -0.96 9.56 -12.04
#